data_AF-A0A1V2RCH2-F1
#
_entry.id   AF-A0A1V2RCH2-F1
#
_cell.length_a   1.000
_cell.length_b   1.000
_cell.length_c   1.000
_cell.angle_alpha   90.00
_cell.angle_beta   90.00
_cell.angle_gamma   90.00
#
_symmetry.space_group_name_H-M   'P 1'
#
loop_
_entity.id
_entity.type
_entity.pdbx_description
1 polymer ?
#
loop_
_entity_poly.entity_id
_entity_poly.type
_entity_poly.pdbx_seq_one_letter_code
_entity_poly.pdbx_strand_id
1 'polypeptide(L)'
;MPRDSHRFRPAHLAVAVLTLLVSCLFGAPAAPAASAAELPGGKARFAVAVGGLNAGSTTNWVRLGQYEFAADGTVSEDHWHWTQRRREVRSSTGVQAAGCPTRSCTVRTAYGYQSSAAPQSLTGTYTLDAGLLRITWAGGQGWEEWNVTEASDGSLATLAFVRSGFGATHGFGHGSNAAWNARASAATVAAADHASFDHDYFLWKVSGENDQPHIDAGAGSPFWMRDWSVCGSGRCLAGRSPSDTDYYVTSANTSTSHRRDTLWHWRTALADARGEHCYTGNSHVKPMIQIIDDDGTFRGWVGVEASLNQSAPDQGRYADDIGVFRITDG
;
A
#
# COMPACT_ATOMS: atom_id res chain seq x y z
N MET A 1 -49.26 -39.69 -42.76
CA MET A 1 -50.40 -39.63 -43.69
C MET A 1 -51.69 -39.70 -42.87
N PRO A 2 -52.82 -39.09 -43.29
CA PRO A 2 -53.01 -38.21 -44.44
C PRO A 2 -53.54 -36.79 -44.05
N ARG A 3 -53.52 -35.85 -45.02
CA ARG A 3 -54.60 -34.88 -45.41
C ARG A 3 -55.26 -33.94 -44.35
N ASP A 4 -55.78 -32.76 -44.70
CA ASP A 4 -55.82 -32.05 -46.00
C ASP A 4 -55.78 -30.51 -45.87
N SER A 5 -55.89 -29.79 -46.99
CA SER A 5 -55.58 -28.35 -47.13
C SER A 5 -56.74 -27.46 -47.64
N HIS A 6 -56.44 -26.21 -48.06
CA HIS A 6 -57.31 -25.18 -48.69
C HIS A 6 -58.18 -24.32 -47.73
N ARG A 7 -58.61 -23.07 -48.04
CA ARG A 7 -58.44 -22.10 -49.17
C ARG A 7 -58.10 -20.70 -48.55
N PHE A 8 -57.19 -19.87 -49.08
CA PHE A 8 -57.24 -18.97 -50.26
C PHE A 8 -57.85 -17.55 -50.04
N ARG A 9 -57.21 -16.54 -50.67
CA ARG A 9 -57.41 -15.06 -50.61
C ARG A 9 -58.66 -14.58 -51.43
N PRO A 10 -59.08 -13.28 -51.51
CA PRO A 10 -58.41 -11.97 -51.23
C PRO A 10 -59.32 -10.96 -50.41
N ALA A 11 -59.30 -9.60 -50.43
CA ALA A 11 -58.60 -8.57 -51.24
C ALA A 11 -58.60 -7.11 -50.64
N HIS A 12 -57.59 -6.30 -51.04
CA HIS A 12 -57.57 -4.84 -51.30
C HIS A 12 -57.86 -3.73 -50.24
N LEU A 13 -57.36 -2.51 -50.57
CA LEU A 13 -57.52 -1.15 -49.97
C LEU A 13 -57.01 -0.99 -48.51
N ALA A 14 -55.97 -0.22 -48.16
CA ALA A 14 -55.20 0.89 -48.75
C ALA A 14 -55.86 2.29 -48.74
N VAL A 15 -55.29 3.22 -47.94
CA VAL A 15 -55.09 4.67 -48.21
C VAL A 15 -54.11 5.27 -47.19
N ALA A 16 -53.45 6.38 -47.57
CA ALA A 16 -52.25 6.98 -46.98
C ALA A 16 -52.30 7.50 -45.53
N VAL A 17 -51.11 7.48 -44.89
CA VAL A 17 -50.47 8.69 -44.31
C VAL A 17 -48.97 8.65 -44.69
N LEU A 18 -48.44 9.69 -45.35
CA LEU A 18 -47.05 9.77 -45.82
C LEU A 18 -46.47 11.18 -45.54
N THR A 19 -46.35 11.56 -44.27
CA THR A 19 -46.06 12.97 -43.93
C THR A 19 -45.29 13.18 -42.61
N LEU A 20 -44.29 12.37 -42.27
CA LEU A 20 -43.49 12.59 -41.04
C LEU A 20 -42.04 12.06 -41.09
N LEU A 21 -41.22 12.52 -42.05
CA LEU A 21 -39.87 11.94 -42.27
C LEU A 21 -38.76 12.93 -42.69
N VAL A 22 -38.88 14.23 -42.39
CA VAL A 22 -37.88 15.26 -42.79
C VAL A 22 -37.62 16.30 -41.68
N SER A 23 -37.22 15.87 -40.48
CA SER A 23 -36.92 16.81 -39.37
C SER A 23 -35.79 16.40 -38.42
N CYS A 24 -35.33 15.14 -38.43
CA CYS A 24 -34.32 14.64 -37.47
C CYS A 24 -32.88 14.59 -38.05
N LEU A 25 -32.55 15.49 -38.99
CA LEU A 25 -31.20 15.64 -39.58
C LEU A 25 -30.44 16.86 -39.06
N PHE A 26 -31.00 17.59 -38.09
CA PHE A 26 -30.21 18.49 -37.25
C PHE A 26 -29.33 17.63 -36.33
N GLY A 27 -28.12 17.32 -36.79
CA GLY A 27 -27.14 16.60 -35.99
C GLY A 27 -26.93 17.31 -34.66
N ALA A 28 -27.17 16.60 -33.56
CA ALA A 28 -26.88 17.13 -32.23
C ALA A 28 -25.41 17.58 -32.19
N PRO A 29 -25.09 18.76 -31.63
CA PRO A 29 -23.71 19.17 -31.50
C PRO A 29 -22.97 18.10 -30.70
N ALA A 30 -21.93 17.52 -31.30
CA ALA A 30 -21.11 16.54 -30.60
C ALA A 30 -20.55 17.24 -29.35
N ALA A 31 -20.94 16.74 -28.17
CA ALA A 31 -20.38 17.24 -26.93
C ALA A 31 -18.85 17.12 -27.04
N PRO A 32 -18.08 18.17 -26.69
CA PRO A 32 -16.63 18.10 -26.79
C PRO A 32 -16.17 16.90 -25.96
N ALA A 33 -15.42 15.99 -26.59
CA ALA A 33 -14.86 14.85 -25.89
C ALA A 33 -14.04 15.39 -24.72
N ALA A 34 -14.37 14.97 -23.50
CA ALA A 34 -13.59 15.34 -22.33
C ALA A 34 -12.14 14.90 -22.57
N SER A 35 -11.20 15.84 -22.43
CA SER A 35 -9.79 15.46 -22.47
C SER A 35 -9.54 14.44 -21.37
N ALA A 36 -8.81 13.38 -21.69
CA ALA A 36 -8.27 12.52 -20.66
C ALA A 36 -7.46 13.37 -19.66
N ALA A 37 -7.64 13.11 -18.38
CA ALA A 37 -6.76 13.64 -17.34
C ALA A 37 -5.39 12.97 -17.47
N GLU A 38 -4.33 13.75 -17.34
CA GLU A 38 -2.96 13.23 -17.29
C GLU A 38 -2.81 12.35 -16.04
N LEU A 39 -2.25 11.14 -16.19
CA LEU A 39 -1.97 10.28 -15.05
C LEU A 39 -0.67 10.75 -14.37
N PRO A 40 -0.55 10.73 -13.03
CA PRO A 40 0.68 11.15 -12.35
C PRO A 40 1.88 10.32 -12.82
N GLY A 41 2.84 10.95 -13.50
CA GLY A 41 4.00 10.28 -14.09
C GLY A 41 3.64 9.17 -15.10
N GLY A 42 2.48 9.28 -15.76
CA GLY A 42 1.94 8.24 -16.62
C GLY A 42 1.46 6.96 -15.91
N LYS A 43 1.34 6.96 -14.57
CA LYS A 43 1.04 5.75 -13.77
C LYS A 43 -0.38 5.73 -13.21
N ALA A 44 -1.03 4.59 -13.31
CA ALA A 44 -2.38 4.37 -12.79
C ALA A 44 -2.43 3.92 -11.32
N ARG A 45 -1.38 3.30 -10.76
CA ARG A 45 -1.43 2.67 -9.41
C ARG A 45 -0.26 3.07 -8.53
N PHE A 46 -0.54 3.61 -7.34
CA PHE A 46 0.50 4.02 -6.38
C PHE A 46 0.37 3.31 -5.04
N ALA A 47 1.48 2.75 -4.56
CA ALA A 47 1.63 2.30 -3.17
C ALA A 47 2.03 3.52 -2.33
N VAL A 48 1.26 3.86 -1.30
CA VAL A 48 1.41 5.15 -0.58
C VAL A 48 1.40 4.95 0.93
N ALA A 49 2.33 5.58 1.63
CA ALA A 49 2.34 5.74 3.08
C ALA A 49 2.26 7.22 3.44
N VAL A 50 1.36 7.60 4.35
CA VAL A 50 1.31 8.95 4.96
C VAL A 50 1.16 8.89 6.47
N GLY A 51 1.67 9.90 7.16
CA GLY A 51 1.58 9.99 8.62
C GLY A 51 1.37 11.41 9.12
N GLY A 52 0.49 11.55 10.12
CA GLY A 52 0.43 12.72 11.00
C GLY A 52 1.33 12.47 12.21
N LEU A 53 2.57 12.96 12.12
CA LEU A 53 3.64 12.71 13.07
C LEU A 53 4.11 14.04 13.69
N ASN A 54 4.11 14.12 15.01
CA ASN A 54 4.56 15.25 15.79
C ASN A 54 5.26 14.73 17.05
N ALA A 55 6.52 15.12 17.25
CA ALA A 55 7.32 14.74 18.41
C ALA A 55 6.57 14.93 19.73
N GLY A 56 6.02 16.14 19.98
CA GLY A 56 5.29 16.48 21.21
C GLY A 56 3.89 15.87 21.36
N SER A 57 3.52 14.89 20.53
CA SER A 57 2.22 14.23 20.53
C SER A 57 2.35 12.75 20.88
N THR A 58 1.40 12.22 21.65
CA THR A 58 1.15 10.76 21.76
C THR A 58 -0.18 10.39 21.09
N THR A 59 -0.54 11.11 20.03
CA THR A 59 -1.74 10.82 19.23
C THR A 59 -1.44 10.77 17.74
N ASN A 60 -0.22 10.38 17.39
CA ASN A 60 0.21 10.25 16.00
C ASN A 60 -0.56 9.12 15.30
N TRP A 61 -0.53 9.16 13.97
CA TRP A 61 -1.24 8.21 13.14
C TRP A 61 -0.52 8.00 11.80
N VAL A 62 -0.73 6.82 11.21
CA VAL A 62 -0.20 6.43 9.90
C VAL A 62 -1.27 5.70 9.08
N ARG A 63 -1.22 5.89 7.75
CA ARG A 63 -2.07 5.25 6.75
C ARG A 63 -1.17 4.62 5.68
N LEU A 64 -1.43 3.36 5.35
CA LEU A 64 -0.80 2.65 4.23
C LEU A 64 -1.91 2.30 3.24
N GLY A 65 -1.78 2.73 1.99
CA GLY A 65 -2.84 2.71 0.99
C GLY A 65 -2.40 2.28 -0.40
N GLN A 66 -3.38 1.85 -1.18
CA GLN A 66 -3.29 1.47 -2.59
C GLN A 66 -4.16 2.45 -3.38
N TYR A 67 -3.55 3.34 -4.16
CA TYR A 67 -4.25 4.41 -4.88
C TYR A 67 -4.43 3.98 -6.33
N GLU A 68 -5.63 4.10 -6.89
CA GLU A 68 -5.86 3.95 -8.33
C GLU A 68 -6.36 5.26 -8.94
N PHE A 69 -5.63 5.76 -9.94
CA PHE A 69 -5.94 6.97 -10.70
C PHE A 69 -6.57 6.60 -12.04
N ALA A 70 -7.64 7.30 -12.41
CA ALA A 70 -8.34 7.10 -13.67
C ALA A 70 -8.21 8.33 -14.58
N ALA A 71 -8.13 8.10 -15.89
CA ALA A 71 -7.98 9.13 -16.91
C ALA A 71 -9.23 10.04 -17.10
N ASP A 72 -10.22 9.96 -16.21
CA ASP A 72 -11.34 10.90 -16.10
C ASP A 72 -11.14 11.97 -15.01
N GLY A 73 -9.99 11.94 -14.31
CA GLY A 73 -9.67 12.85 -13.21
C GLY A 73 -10.12 12.35 -11.84
N THR A 74 -10.63 11.12 -11.73
CA THR A 74 -10.97 10.48 -10.45
C THR A 74 -9.82 9.66 -9.87
N VAL A 75 -9.83 9.50 -8.54
CA VAL A 75 -8.89 8.64 -7.80
C VAL A 75 -9.62 7.91 -6.68
N SER A 76 -9.25 6.65 -6.44
CA SER A 76 -9.64 5.88 -5.26
C SER A 76 -8.42 5.54 -4.39
N GLU A 77 -8.67 5.29 -3.10
CA GLU A 77 -7.71 4.71 -2.16
C GLU A 77 -8.40 3.53 -1.45
N ASP A 78 -7.74 2.37 -1.38
CA ASP A 78 -8.01 1.32 -0.39
C ASP A 78 -6.89 1.37 0.67
N HIS A 79 -7.21 1.52 1.96
CA HIS A 79 -6.19 1.73 3.01
C HIS A 79 -6.41 1.04 4.35
N TRP A 80 -5.30 0.85 5.05
CA TRP A 80 -5.22 0.50 6.47
C TRP A 80 -4.68 1.70 7.25
N HIS A 81 -5.20 1.93 8.46
CA HIS A 81 -4.85 3.08 9.28
C HIS A 81 -4.65 2.67 10.75
N TRP A 82 -3.60 3.20 11.38
CA TRP A 82 -3.23 2.94 12.76
C TRP A 82 -2.92 4.26 13.49
N THR A 83 -3.25 4.33 14.77
CA THR A 83 -3.01 5.53 15.59
C THR A 83 -2.76 5.17 17.05
N GLN A 84 -1.82 5.87 17.69
CA GLN A 84 -1.56 5.76 19.13
C GLN A 84 -2.81 6.02 19.99
N ARG A 85 -3.84 6.69 19.44
CA ARG A 85 -5.13 6.88 20.13
C ARG A 85 -5.80 5.55 20.52
N ARG A 86 -5.59 4.48 19.74
CA ARG A 86 -6.16 3.15 19.93
C ARG A 86 -5.06 2.09 20.00
N ARG A 87 -4.92 1.42 21.15
CA ARG A 87 -4.09 0.21 21.24
C ARG A 87 -4.75 -0.91 20.44
N GLU A 88 -3.97 -1.54 19.58
CA GLU A 88 -4.39 -2.62 18.67
C GLU A 88 -3.48 -3.83 18.88
N VAL A 89 -3.98 -5.06 18.72
CA VAL A 89 -3.18 -6.28 18.98
C VAL A 89 -2.50 -6.80 17.70
N ARG A 90 -1.20 -7.08 17.79
CA ARG A 90 -0.38 -7.67 16.72
C ARG A 90 -1.01 -8.96 16.23
N SER A 91 -1.34 -9.00 14.94
CA SER A 91 -2.12 -10.08 14.34
C SER A 91 -1.22 -11.08 13.60
N SER A 92 -1.63 -12.35 13.59
CA SER A 92 -0.93 -13.41 12.85
C SER A 92 -1.16 -13.28 11.34
N THR A 93 -0.09 -13.39 10.55
CA THR A 93 -0.18 -13.58 9.09
C THR A 93 -0.65 -15.00 8.71
N GLY A 94 -0.55 -15.95 9.63
CA GLY A 94 -0.70 -17.38 9.35
C GLY A 94 0.49 -18.01 8.62
N VAL A 95 1.55 -17.26 8.30
CA VAL A 95 2.78 -17.81 7.71
C VAL A 95 3.81 -18.09 8.81
N GLN A 96 4.39 -19.29 8.81
CA GLN A 96 5.45 -19.69 9.73
C GLN A 96 6.82 -19.67 9.06
N ALA A 97 7.79 -19.09 9.74
CA ALA A 97 9.20 -19.07 9.36
C ALA A 97 9.89 -20.42 9.67
N ALA A 98 9.38 -21.50 9.09
CA ALA A 98 9.95 -22.84 9.24
C ALA A 98 11.16 -23.05 8.30
N GLY A 99 12.24 -23.63 8.82
CA GLY A 99 13.42 -23.98 8.02
C GLY A 99 14.24 -22.78 7.53
N CYS A 100 14.47 -21.79 8.39
CA CYS A 100 15.33 -20.63 8.15
C CYS A 100 16.25 -20.40 9.39
N PRO A 101 17.29 -19.54 9.32
CA PRO A 101 18.28 -19.38 10.41
C PRO A 101 17.73 -18.70 11.68
N THR A 102 16.58 -18.04 11.57
CA THR A 102 15.79 -17.46 12.66
C THR A 102 15.01 -18.51 13.45
N ARG A 103 14.41 -18.13 14.58
CA ARG A 103 13.49 -19.01 15.32
C ARG A 103 12.21 -19.28 14.50
N SER A 104 11.69 -20.51 14.60
CA SER A 104 10.54 -21.00 13.80
C SER A 104 9.20 -20.44 14.27
N CYS A 105 8.95 -19.17 13.97
CA CYS A 105 7.84 -18.40 14.51
C CYS A 105 6.77 -18.08 13.46
N THR A 106 5.50 -18.02 13.88
CA THR A 106 4.41 -17.51 13.05
C THR A 106 4.50 -15.98 13.01
N VAL A 107 4.70 -15.44 11.80
CA VAL A 107 5.02 -14.02 11.61
C VAL A 107 3.82 -13.14 11.93
N ARG A 108 4.06 -12.03 12.61
CA ARG A 108 3.03 -11.06 13.01
C ARG A 108 3.06 -9.80 12.16
N THR A 109 1.94 -9.10 12.10
CA THR A 109 1.77 -7.80 11.46
C THR A 109 0.88 -6.88 12.31
N ALA A 110 0.71 -5.63 11.89
CA ALA A 110 -0.20 -4.69 12.56
C ALA A 110 -1.66 -5.15 12.42
N TYR A 111 -2.50 -4.79 13.40
CA TYR A 111 -3.89 -5.27 13.44
C TYR A 111 -4.65 -4.91 12.16
N GLY A 112 -5.36 -5.88 11.61
CA GLY A 112 -6.17 -5.71 10.41
C GLY A 112 -5.39 -5.77 9.10
N TYR A 113 -4.05 -5.73 9.09
CA TYR A 113 -3.30 -5.85 7.84
C TYR A 113 -3.42 -7.25 7.21
N GLN A 114 -3.59 -8.28 8.04
CA GLN A 114 -3.78 -9.66 7.61
C GLN A 114 -5.16 -9.94 6.96
N SER A 115 -6.07 -8.97 6.92
CA SER A 115 -7.35 -9.09 6.21
C SER A 115 -7.15 -9.39 4.71
N SER A 116 -8.19 -9.86 4.03
CA SER A 116 -8.19 -10.03 2.57
C SER A 116 -8.39 -8.71 1.81
N ALA A 117 -9.06 -7.73 2.41
CA ALA A 117 -9.39 -6.42 1.85
C ALA A 117 -9.08 -5.29 2.84
N ALA A 118 -8.90 -4.06 2.35
CA ALA A 118 -8.72 -2.89 3.21
C ALA A 118 -9.95 -2.65 4.10
N PRO A 119 -9.79 -2.22 5.36
CA PRO A 119 -10.92 -1.88 6.24
C PRO A 119 -11.59 -0.56 5.88
N GLN A 120 -10.94 0.28 5.07
CA GLN A 120 -11.38 1.63 4.73
C GLN A 120 -11.02 1.94 3.28
N SER A 121 -11.82 2.78 2.64
CA SER A 121 -11.51 3.34 1.33
C SER A 121 -11.97 4.79 1.22
N LEU A 122 -11.33 5.54 0.32
CA LEU A 122 -11.72 6.88 -0.11
C LEU A 122 -11.92 6.92 -1.62
N THR A 123 -12.69 7.91 -2.07
CA THR A 123 -12.72 8.35 -3.47
C THR A 123 -12.52 9.86 -3.51
N GLY A 124 -12.07 10.39 -4.64
CA GLY A 124 -11.80 11.79 -4.83
C GLY A 124 -11.58 12.15 -6.29
N THR A 125 -11.17 13.39 -6.51
CA THR A 125 -10.64 13.86 -7.80
C THR A 125 -9.21 14.34 -7.62
N TYR A 126 -8.47 14.41 -8.72
CA TYR A 126 -7.10 14.90 -8.72
C TYR A 126 -6.83 15.86 -9.87
N THR A 127 -5.81 16.69 -9.70
CA THR A 127 -5.25 17.59 -10.73
C THR A 127 -3.73 17.47 -10.70
N LEU A 128 -3.11 17.49 -11.88
CA LEU A 128 -1.66 17.56 -12.05
C LEU A 128 -1.33 18.87 -12.76
N ASP A 129 -0.46 19.69 -12.17
CA ASP A 129 0.02 20.95 -12.75
C ASP A 129 1.52 21.11 -12.48
N ALA A 130 2.32 21.27 -13.54
CA ALA A 130 3.79 21.39 -13.47
C ALA A 130 4.50 20.34 -12.57
N GLY A 131 3.97 19.11 -12.49
CA GLY A 131 4.48 18.04 -11.63
C GLY A 131 3.97 18.05 -10.18
N LEU A 132 3.18 19.05 -9.78
CA LEU A 132 2.44 19.04 -8.51
C LEU A 132 1.12 18.29 -8.68
N LEU A 133 1.04 17.10 -8.09
CA LEU A 133 -0.21 16.35 -7.93
C LEU A 133 -0.96 16.88 -6.71
N ARG A 134 -2.21 17.30 -6.91
CA ARG A 134 -3.15 17.62 -5.84
C ARG A 134 -4.34 16.66 -5.88
N ILE A 135 -4.56 15.92 -4.79
CA ILE A 135 -5.73 15.05 -4.60
C ILE A 135 -6.72 15.75 -3.67
N THR A 136 -8.01 15.73 -4.01
CA THR A 136 -9.10 16.22 -3.15
C THR A 136 -10.07 15.08 -2.88
N TRP A 137 -10.15 14.65 -1.61
CA TRP A 137 -10.98 13.52 -1.19
C TRP A 137 -12.44 13.94 -1.01
N ALA A 138 -13.36 13.08 -1.44
CA ALA A 138 -14.80 13.29 -1.35
C ALA A 138 -15.30 13.30 0.10
N GLY A 139 -16.55 13.74 0.31
CA GLY A 139 -17.20 13.74 1.63
C GLY A 139 -16.59 14.68 2.67
N GLY A 140 -15.70 15.60 2.26
CA GLY A 140 -15.03 16.54 3.17
C GLY A 140 -13.78 15.98 3.85
N GLN A 141 -13.23 14.86 3.39
CA GLN A 141 -12.04 14.19 3.95
C GLN A 141 -10.71 14.94 3.67
N GLY A 142 -10.78 16.20 3.25
CA GLY A 142 -9.63 17.06 2.99
C GLY A 142 -8.96 16.82 1.64
N TRP A 143 -7.67 17.10 1.58
CA TRP A 143 -6.86 17.09 0.36
C TRP A 143 -5.39 16.85 0.71
N GLU A 144 -4.59 16.43 -0.26
CA GLU A 144 -3.15 16.20 -0.13
C GLU A 144 -2.41 16.60 -1.41
N GLU A 145 -1.16 17.03 -1.26
CA GLU A 145 -0.30 17.48 -2.35
C GLU A 145 1.05 16.75 -2.34
N TRP A 146 1.50 16.38 -3.54
CA TRP A 146 2.67 15.56 -3.81
C TRP A 146 3.43 16.12 -5.00
N ASN A 147 4.76 16.19 -4.92
CA ASN A 147 5.59 16.38 -6.10
C ASN A 147 5.77 15.02 -6.79
N VAL A 148 5.54 14.99 -8.11
CA VAL A 148 5.68 13.80 -8.94
C VAL A 148 7.01 13.85 -9.69
N THR A 149 7.78 12.76 -9.64
CA THR A 149 8.97 12.57 -10.51
C THR A 149 8.97 11.19 -11.12
N GLU A 150 9.24 11.08 -12.42
CA GLU A 150 9.43 9.79 -13.10
C GLU A 150 10.86 9.26 -12.90
N ALA A 151 11.01 7.94 -12.91
CA ALA A 151 12.32 7.29 -13.06
C ALA A 151 12.85 7.51 -14.48
N SER A 152 14.17 7.47 -14.67
CA SER A 152 14.83 7.82 -15.95
C SER A 152 14.58 6.82 -17.10
N ASP A 153 14.06 5.64 -16.77
CA ASP A 153 13.59 4.60 -17.68
C ASP A 153 12.08 4.71 -18.00
N GLY A 154 11.35 5.59 -17.30
CA GLY A 154 9.90 5.68 -17.35
C GLY A 154 9.17 4.49 -16.71
N SER A 155 9.84 3.58 -15.99
CA SER A 155 9.23 2.36 -15.43
C SER A 155 8.44 2.63 -14.14
N LEU A 156 8.86 3.63 -13.36
CA LEU A 156 8.22 4.08 -12.11
C LEU A 156 7.92 5.59 -12.11
N ALA A 157 6.99 5.98 -11.25
CA ALA A 157 6.87 7.36 -10.76
C ALA A 157 6.96 7.40 -9.22
N THR A 158 7.50 8.47 -8.66
CA THR A 158 7.62 8.72 -7.21
C THR A 158 6.73 9.89 -6.80
N LEU A 159 6.11 9.78 -5.63
CA LEU A 159 5.38 10.85 -4.95
C LEU A 159 6.15 11.28 -3.70
N ALA A 160 6.69 12.49 -3.71
CA ALA A 160 7.28 13.14 -2.54
C ALA A 160 6.24 14.04 -1.85
N PHE A 161 5.94 13.78 -0.59
CA PHE A 161 4.87 14.48 0.14
C PHE A 161 5.18 15.96 0.34
N VAL A 162 4.21 16.84 0.03
CA VAL A 162 4.35 18.30 0.21
C VAL A 162 3.58 18.78 1.44
N ARG A 163 2.26 18.52 1.50
CA ARG A 163 1.37 18.96 2.60
C ARG A 163 -0.03 18.34 2.46
N SER A 164 -0.88 18.52 3.47
CA SER A 164 -2.29 18.10 3.45
C SER A 164 -3.23 19.06 4.18
N GLY A 165 -4.53 18.97 3.88
CA GLY A 165 -5.61 19.63 4.61
C GLY A 165 -6.14 18.86 5.82
N PHE A 166 -5.63 17.65 6.10
CA PHE A 166 -6.09 16.76 7.18
C PHE A 166 -5.00 16.40 8.21
N GLY A 167 -3.84 17.06 8.17
CA GLY A 167 -2.80 16.92 9.19
C GLY A 167 -1.83 15.75 9.00
N ALA A 168 -1.76 15.17 7.80
CA ALA A 168 -0.55 14.46 7.38
C ALA A 168 0.62 15.45 7.23
N THR A 169 1.81 14.97 7.56
CA THR A 169 3.04 15.73 7.75
C THR A 169 4.22 15.15 6.97
N HIS A 170 4.19 13.84 6.74
CA HIS A 170 5.23 13.07 6.07
C HIS A 170 4.55 12.00 5.21
N GLY A 171 5.19 11.59 4.12
CA GLY A 171 4.71 10.49 3.30
C GLY A 171 5.65 10.13 2.15
N PHE A 172 5.48 8.92 1.64
CA PHE A 172 6.19 8.36 0.50
C PHE A 172 5.17 7.66 -0.40
N GLY A 173 5.33 7.76 -1.71
CA GLY A 173 4.61 6.88 -2.64
C GLY A 173 5.41 6.55 -3.87
N HIS A 174 5.12 5.39 -4.48
CA HIS A 174 5.68 4.99 -5.77
C HIS A 174 4.61 4.31 -6.61
N GLY A 175 4.64 4.56 -7.92
CA GLY A 175 3.60 4.18 -8.85
C GLY A 175 4.08 3.46 -10.08
N SER A 176 3.16 2.65 -10.61
CA SER A 176 3.33 1.73 -11.75
C SER A 176 2.00 1.54 -12.47
N ASN A 177 2.03 0.90 -13.63
CA ASN A 177 0.85 0.42 -14.35
C ASN A 177 0.60 -1.09 -14.14
N ALA A 178 1.58 -1.83 -13.64
CA ALA A 178 1.40 -3.24 -13.24
C ALA A 178 0.27 -3.39 -12.19
N ALA A 179 -0.46 -4.52 -12.21
CA ALA A 179 -1.64 -4.72 -11.38
C ALA A 179 -1.33 -5.07 -9.91
N TRP A 180 -2.31 -4.90 -9.00
CA TRP A 180 -2.16 -5.16 -7.56
C TRP A 180 -1.91 -6.62 -7.16
N ASN A 181 -2.18 -7.56 -8.08
CA ASN A 181 -1.87 -8.98 -7.95
C ASN A 181 -0.53 -9.39 -8.58
N ALA A 182 0.14 -8.51 -9.34
CA ALA A 182 1.53 -8.69 -9.74
C ALA A 182 2.40 -8.55 -8.48
N ARG A 183 3.19 -9.58 -8.18
CA ARG A 183 3.90 -9.75 -6.90
C ARG A 183 5.29 -10.37 -7.13
N ALA A 184 6.30 -9.82 -6.46
CA ALA A 184 7.60 -10.45 -6.32
C ALA A 184 7.52 -11.66 -5.34
N SER A 185 7.98 -12.82 -5.80
CA SER A 185 8.07 -14.01 -4.93
C SER A 185 9.10 -13.81 -3.82
N ALA A 186 9.04 -14.60 -2.74
CA ALA A 186 10.06 -14.52 -1.70
C ALA A 186 11.48 -14.77 -2.27
N ALA A 187 11.63 -15.74 -3.19
CA ALA A 187 12.89 -15.97 -3.88
C ALA A 187 13.34 -14.78 -4.74
N THR A 188 12.41 -14.08 -5.42
CA THR A 188 12.69 -12.84 -6.17
C THR A 188 13.21 -11.74 -5.25
N VAL A 189 12.53 -11.53 -4.12
CA VAL A 189 12.92 -10.53 -3.11
C VAL A 189 14.27 -10.87 -2.49
N ALA A 190 14.56 -12.13 -2.17
CA ALA A 190 15.87 -12.54 -1.62
C ALA A 190 17.02 -12.46 -2.63
N ALA A 191 16.72 -12.51 -3.94
CA ALA A 191 17.71 -12.41 -5.01
C ALA A 191 17.93 -10.97 -5.52
N ALA A 192 17.18 -9.99 -5.01
CA ALA A 192 17.40 -8.57 -5.31
C ALA A 192 18.72 -8.06 -4.68
N ASP A 193 19.31 -7.02 -5.25
CA ASP A 193 20.51 -6.40 -4.68
C ASP A 193 20.15 -5.46 -3.51
N HIS A 194 20.06 -6.02 -2.30
CA HIS A 194 19.82 -5.23 -1.09
C HIS A 194 20.98 -4.26 -0.75
N ALA A 195 22.06 -4.22 -1.53
CA ALA A 195 23.09 -3.18 -1.42
C ALA A 195 22.81 -1.94 -2.29
N SER A 196 21.86 -1.98 -3.24
CA SER A 196 21.37 -0.80 -3.97
C SER A 196 20.15 -0.13 -3.32
N PHE A 197 19.56 -0.78 -2.31
CA PHE A 197 18.35 -0.29 -1.63
C PHE A 197 18.68 0.80 -0.60
N ASP A 198 18.03 1.96 -0.73
CA ASP A 198 18.01 3.03 0.26
C ASP A 198 16.76 2.91 1.14
N HIS A 199 16.89 3.16 2.45
CA HIS A 199 15.76 3.26 3.39
C HIS A 199 15.58 4.68 3.93
N ASP A 200 14.55 5.38 3.44
CA ASP A 200 14.12 6.69 3.94
C ASP A 200 12.97 6.53 4.93
N TYR A 201 12.97 7.31 6.01
CA TYR A 201 11.97 7.17 7.08
C TYR A 201 11.70 8.43 7.90
N PHE A 202 10.51 8.45 8.48
CA PHE A 202 10.11 9.34 9.57
C PHE A 202 9.36 8.51 10.62
N LEU A 203 9.98 8.27 11.77
CA LEU A 203 9.48 7.43 12.85
C LEU A 203 9.33 8.25 14.14
N TRP A 204 8.12 8.35 14.67
CA TRP A 204 7.92 8.77 16.05
C TRP A 204 8.29 7.62 16.99
N LYS A 205 9.17 7.89 17.96
CA LYS A 205 9.60 6.92 18.97
C LYS A 205 10.07 7.60 20.27
N VAL A 206 10.35 6.78 21.27
CA VAL A 206 11.21 7.08 22.43
C VAL A 206 12.26 5.99 22.51
N SER A 207 13.49 6.29 22.94
CA SER A 207 14.57 5.30 23.05
C SER A 207 15.29 5.38 24.40
N GLY A 208 16.10 4.37 24.71
CA GLY A 208 17.00 4.43 25.87
C GLY A 208 18.13 5.47 25.73
N GLU A 209 18.31 6.03 24.54
CA GLU A 209 19.29 7.07 24.21
C GLU A 209 18.66 8.48 24.23
N ASN A 210 17.34 8.57 24.04
CA ASN A 210 16.56 9.79 24.15
C ASN A 210 15.18 9.48 24.76
N ASP A 211 15.03 9.80 26.05
CA ASP A 211 13.81 9.59 26.83
C ASP A 211 12.66 10.55 26.45
N GLN A 212 12.93 11.54 25.60
CA GLN A 212 11.93 12.43 25.05
C GLN A 212 11.37 11.91 23.72
N PRO A 213 10.05 12.00 23.50
CA PRO A 213 9.42 11.84 22.19
C PRO A 213 10.09 12.66 21.10
N HIS A 214 10.47 12.01 20.01
CA HIS A 214 11.11 12.64 18.86
C HIS A 214 10.60 12.03 17.55
N ILE A 215 10.75 12.78 16.45
CA ILE A 215 10.73 12.20 15.11
C ILE A 215 12.18 11.86 14.77
N ASP A 216 12.47 10.56 14.73
CA ASP A 216 13.68 10.03 14.13
C ASP A 216 13.52 9.98 12.62
N ALA A 217 14.54 10.41 11.89
CA ALA A 217 14.48 10.57 10.44
C ALA A 217 15.85 10.41 9.80
N GLY A 218 15.89 9.76 8.65
CA GLY A 218 17.13 9.59 7.90
C GLY A 218 16.92 8.94 6.54
N ALA A 219 17.99 8.99 5.75
CA ALA A 219 18.18 8.26 4.50
C ALA A 219 19.34 7.29 4.71
N GLY A 220 19.07 5.99 4.69
CA GLY A 220 20.03 4.94 5.04
C GLY A 220 20.41 4.08 3.85
N SER A 221 21.63 4.26 3.33
CA SER A 221 22.21 3.45 2.25
C SER A 221 23.40 2.63 2.76
N PRO A 222 23.48 1.30 2.53
CA PRO A 222 22.39 0.45 2.05
C PRO A 222 21.37 0.15 3.17
N PHE A 223 20.22 -0.40 2.79
CA PHE A 223 19.26 -1.01 3.69
C PHE A 223 19.97 -2.03 4.63
N TRP A 224 19.75 -1.91 5.94
CA TRP A 224 20.57 -2.61 6.93
C TRP A 224 20.43 -4.14 6.92
N MET A 225 19.29 -4.67 6.45
CA MET A 225 18.98 -6.10 6.46
C MET A 225 19.06 -6.67 5.05
N ARG A 226 20.23 -7.22 4.69
CA ARG A 226 20.55 -7.68 3.33
C ARG A 226 20.60 -9.21 3.22
N ASP A 227 21.03 -9.87 4.29
CA ASP A 227 21.30 -11.31 4.33
C ASP A 227 20.03 -12.15 4.52
N TRP A 228 19.18 -12.18 3.50
CA TRP A 228 17.89 -12.90 3.52
C TRP A 228 18.02 -14.37 3.11
N SER A 229 17.53 -15.26 3.98
CA SER A 229 17.32 -16.67 3.65
C SER A 229 15.85 -16.93 3.31
N VAL A 230 15.57 -17.62 2.20
CA VAL A 230 14.23 -18.14 1.90
C VAL A 230 13.91 -19.30 2.84
N CYS A 231 12.88 -19.15 3.68
CA CYS A 231 12.39 -20.22 4.55
C CYS A 231 11.81 -21.38 3.73
N GLY A 232 11.84 -22.61 4.27
CA GLY A 232 11.46 -23.84 3.56
C GLY A 232 10.03 -23.92 3.02
N SER A 233 9.14 -22.97 3.35
CA SER A 233 7.81 -22.83 2.77
C SER A 233 7.76 -22.03 1.47
N GLY A 234 8.85 -21.34 1.09
CA GLY A 234 8.91 -20.41 -0.04
C GLY A 234 8.08 -19.12 0.13
N ARG A 235 7.48 -18.90 1.31
CA ARG A 235 6.56 -17.76 1.58
C ARG A 235 7.12 -16.71 2.54
N CYS A 236 8.18 -17.05 3.27
CA CYS A 236 8.82 -16.17 4.24
C CYS A 236 10.31 -16.04 3.90
N LEU A 237 10.84 -14.84 4.05
CA LEU A 237 12.26 -14.57 4.20
C LEU A 237 12.56 -14.37 5.67
N ALA A 238 13.76 -14.77 6.08
CA ALA A 238 14.24 -14.45 7.41
C ALA A 238 15.77 -14.35 7.46
N GLY A 239 16.27 -13.60 8.44
CA GLY A 239 17.70 -13.45 8.72
C GLY A 239 17.93 -12.90 10.13
N ARG A 240 19.17 -12.96 10.60
CA ARG A 240 19.55 -12.51 11.95
C ARG A 240 20.70 -11.51 11.86
N SER A 241 20.55 -10.36 12.51
CA SER A 241 21.64 -9.38 12.62
C SER A 241 22.74 -9.86 13.61
N PRO A 242 23.96 -9.29 13.54
CA PRO A 242 24.99 -9.48 14.57
C PRO A 242 24.61 -9.00 15.98
N SER A 243 23.46 -8.34 16.14
CA SER A 243 22.86 -7.92 17.42
C SER A 243 21.76 -8.88 17.90
N ASP A 244 21.79 -10.13 17.44
CA ASP A 244 20.82 -11.20 17.70
C ASP A 244 19.35 -10.76 17.58
N THR A 245 19.06 -9.94 16.56
CA THR A 245 17.70 -9.54 16.18
C THR A 245 17.24 -10.42 15.04
N ASP A 246 16.15 -11.17 15.25
CA ASP A 246 15.52 -11.99 14.21
C ASP A 246 14.60 -11.10 13.37
N TYR A 247 14.84 -11.06 12.05
CA TYR A 247 14.03 -10.35 11.06
C TYR A 247 13.27 -11.36 10.19
N TYR A 248 12.02 -11.04 9.88
CA TYR A 248 11.14 -11.82 9.02
C TYR A 248 10.44 -10.91 8.01
N VAL A 249 10.34 -11.33 6.75
CA VAL A 249 9.48 -10.70 5.73
C VAL A 249 8.59 -11.76 5.09
N THR A 250 7.29 -11.51 4.99
CA THR A 250 6.32 -12.44 4.38
C THR A 250 5.11 -11.68 3.84
N SER A 251 4.31 -12.33 3.00
CA SER A 251 3.00 -11.80 2.60
C SER A 251 2.10 -11.52 3.82
N ALA A 252 1.30 -10.46 3.74
CA ALA A 252 0.44 -9.96 4.84
C ALA A 252 -0.48 -11.03 5.44
N ASN A 253 -0.85 -12.03 4.65
CA ASN A 253 -1.50 -13.26 5.10
C ASN A 253 -1.04 -14.47 4.28
N THR A 254 -1.71 -15.61 4.44
CA THR A 254 -1.41 -16.86 3.72
C THR A 254 -1.66 -16.80 2.21
N SER A 255 -2.25 -15.74 1.66
CA SER A 255 -2.32 -15.53 0.21
C SER A 255 -1.02 -14.95 -0.34
N THR A 256 -0.59 -15.47 -1.49
CA THR A 256 0.55 -14.94 -2.27
C THR A 256 0.09 -14.19 -3.54
N SER A 257 -1.17 -13.75 -3.59
CA SER A 257 -1.79 -13.12 -4.77
C SER A 257 -1.85 -11.59 -4.74
N HIS A 258 -1.06 -10.94 -3.89
CA HIS A 258 -1.07 -9.48 -3.69
C HIS A 258 0.31 -8.93 -3.30
N ARG A 259 0.54 -7.64 -3.57
CA ARG A 259 1.78 -6.91 -3.21
C ARG A 259 1.99 -6.69 -1.70
N ARG A 260 1.07 -7.12 -0.84
CA ARG A 260 1.09 -6.76 0.59
C ARG A 260 2.02 -7.70 1.35
N ASP A 261 3.04 -7.13 1.95
CA ASP A 261 4.05 -7.77 2.79
C ASP A 261 4.03 -7.20 4.21
N THR A 262 4.66 -7.90 5.15
CA THR A 262 4.99 -7.36 6.47
C THR A 262 6.43 -7.67 6.78
N LEU A 263 7.15 -6.71 7.37
CA LEU A 263 8.39 -6.96 8.09
C LEU A 263 8.05 -7.06 9.58
N TRP A 264 8.56 -8.10 10.24
CA TRP A 264 8.46 -8.31 11.69
C TRP A 264 9.85 -8.55 12.25
N HIS A 265 10.22 -7.90 13.37
CA HIS A 265 11.51 -8.16 14.00
C HIS A 265 11.55 -7.90 15.52
N TRP A 266 12.50 -8.55 16.19
CA TRP A 266 12.71 -8.45 17.64
C TRP A 266 14.07 -9.03 18.06
N ARG A 267 14.66 -8.49 19.14
CA ARG A 267 15.88 -9.03 19.77
C ARG A 267 15.56 -10.34 20.49
N THR A 268 16.29 -11.40 20.19
CA THR A 268 16.05 -12.75 20.74
C THR A 268 16.06 -12.78 22.27
N ALA A 269 16.97 -12.02 22.89
CA ALA A 269 17.07 -11.86 24.34
C ALA A 269 15.76 -11.39 25.01
N LEU A 270 14.87 -10.69 24.31
CA LEU A 270 13.55 -10.29 24.83
C LEU A 270 12.59 -11.48 25.00
N ALA A 271 12.74 -12.53 24.19
CA ALA A 271 12.03 -13.78 24.35
C ALA A 271 12.68 -14.63 25.45
N ASP A 272 14.01 -14.70 25.48
CA ASP A 272 14.75 -15.53 26.42
C ASP A 272 14.60 -15.06 27.87
N ALA A 273 14.61 -13.74 28.11
CA ALA A 273 14.29 -13.13 29.40
C ALA A 273 12.85 -13.41 29.88
N ARG A 274 11.99 -13.97 29.02
CA ARG A 274 10.61 -14.38 29.31
C ARG A 274 10.40 -15.90 29.24
N GLY A 275 11.43 -16.68 28.91
CA GLY A 275 11.31 -18.13 28.66
C GLY A 275 10.51 -18.49 27.39
N GLU A 276 10.38 -17.55 26.46
CA GLU A 276 9.58 -17.72 25.23
C GLU A 276 10.47 -18.15 24.05
N HIS A 277 9.99 -19.10 23.23
CA HIS A 277 10.69 -19.41 21.97
C HIS A 277 10.55 -18.26 20.96
N CYS A 278 9.34 -17.73 20.81
CA CYS A 278 8.99 -16.62 19.92
C CYS A 278 8.48 -15.45 20.75
N TYR A 279 9.08 -14.26 20.61
CA TYR A 279 8.69 -13.11 21.42
C TYR A 279 7.23 -12.70 21.20
N THR A 280 6.45 -12.73 22.28
CA THR A 280 5.02 -12.40 22.27
C THR A 280 4.71 -10.95 22.61
N GLY A 281 5.70 -10.20 23.13
CA GLY A 281 5.58 -8.81 23.55
C GLY A 281 5.70 -7.78 22.42
N ASN A 282 6.18 -6.58 22.78
CA ASN A 282 6.24 -5.40 21.92
C ASN A 282 7.33 -5.50 20.83
N SER A 283 7.05 -6.31 19.81
CA SER A 283 7.92 -6.56 18.65
C SER A 283 7.65 -5.57 17.52
N HIS A 284 8.65 -5.22 16.72
CA HIS A 284 8.48 -4.25 15.64
C HIS A 284 7.64 -4.87 14.51
N VAL A 285 6.52 -4.25 14.14
CA VAL A 285 5.66 -4.66 13.03
C VAL A 285 5.50 -3.54 12.01
N LYS A 286 5.90 -3.84 10.78
CA LYS A 286 5.92 -2.91 9.65
C LYS A 286 5.13 -3.47 8.47
N PRO A 287 3.84 -3.13 8.31
CA PRO A 287 3.09 -3.33 7.07
C PRO A 287 3.78 -2.66 5.87
N MET A 288 3.80 -3.33 4.72
CA MET A 288 4.49 -2.90 3.50
C MET A 288 3.72 -3.28 2.24
N ILE A 289 3.79 -2.45 1.20
CA ILE A 289 3.32 -2.78 -0.15
C ILE A 289 4.56 -2.80 -1.06
N GLN A 290 4.75 -3.91 -1.79
CA GLN A 290 5.84 -4.04 -2.77
C GLN A 290 5.72 -2.96 -3.85
N ILE A 291 6.83 -2.30 -4.14
CA ILE A 291 7.01 -1.51 -5.35
C ILE A 291 7.34 -2.52 -6.45
N ILE A 292 6.50 -2.56 -7.49
CA ILE A 292 6.66 -3.38 -8.68
C ILE A 292 6.48 -2.43 -9.85
N ASP A 293 7.45 -2.34 -10.76
CA ASP A 293 7.40 -1.43 -11.91
C ASP A 293 6.56 -1.97 -13.07
N ASP A 294 6.47 -1.21 -14.17
CA ASP A 294 5.66 -1.56 -15.34
C ASP A 294 6.12 -2.86 -16.02
N ASP A 295 7.41 -3.23 -15.93
CA ASP A 295 7.97 -4.49 -16.43
C ASP A 295 7.77 -5.68 -15.47
N GLY A 296 7.31 -5.41 -14.24
CA GLY A 296 7.08 -6.44 -13.21
C GLY A 296 8.29 -6.72 -12.32
N THR A 297 9.34 -5.90 -12.38
CA THR A 297 10.54 -6.03 -11.55
C THR A 297 10.25 -5.60 -10.10
N PHE A 298 10.95 -6.19 -9.13
CA PHE A 298 10.84 -5.82 -7.73
C PHE A 298 11.75 -4.63 -7.40
N ARG A 299 11.15 -3.53 -6.92
CA ARG A 299 11.82 -2.24 -6.69
C ARG A 299 11.74 -1.79 -5.22
N GLY A 300 11.64 -2.77 -4.29
CA GLY A 300 11.52 -2.52 -2.85
C GLY A 300 10.08 -2.39 -2.33
N TRP A 301 9.87 -1.54 -1.33
CA TRP A 301 8.60 -1.39 -0.58
C TRP A 301 8.31 0.06 -0.16
N VAL A 302 7.02 0.41 -0.15
CA VAL A 302 6.47 1.53 0.66
C VAL A 302 5.80 0.95 1.90
N GLY A 303 6.03 1.52 3.08
CA GLY A 303 5.55 0.93 4.33
C GLY A 303 5.31 1.92 5.47
N VAL A 304 4.74 1.38 6.55
CA VAL A 304 4.56 2.09 7.81
C VAL A 304 5.01 1.23 8.97
N GLU A 305 5.52 1.86 10.04
CA GLU A 305 5.62 1.18 11.33
C GLU A 305 4.35 1.46 12.15
N ALA A 306 3.81 0.41 12.76
CA ALA A 306 2.61 0.45 13.58
C ALA A 306 2.78 -0.45 14.82
N SER A 307 3.93 -0.31 15.49
CA SER A 307 4.41 -1.13 16.61
C SER A 307 3.78 -0.71 17.95
N LEU A 308 2.46 -0.51 17.96
CA LEU A 308 1.71 0.02 19.10
C LEU A 308 1.78 -0.89 20.34
N ASN A 309 1.96 -0.27 21.51
CA ASN A 309 2.23 -0.96 22.76
C ASN A 309 1.08 -1.84 23.25
N GLN A 310 1.42 -3.10 23.53
CA GLN A 310 0.50 -4.13 24.02
C GLN A 310 0.94 -4.77 25.33
N SER A 311 2.24 -4.77 25.65
CA SER A 311 2.82 -5.61 26.72
C SER A 311 3.56 -4.86 27.82
N ALA A 312 3.72 -3.54 27.71
CA ALA A 312 4.31 -2.68 28.74
C ALA A 312 3.30 -1.59 29.13
N PRO A 313 2.15 -1.93 29.76
CA PRO A 313 1.03 -1.02 29.95
C PRO A 313 1.40 0.24 30.76
N ASP A 314 2.39 0.11 31.63
CA ASP A 314 3.09 1.13 32.43
C ASP A 314 3.81 2.18 31.57
N GLN A 315 4.45 1.79 30.47
CA GLN A 315 5.13 2.68 29.53
C GLN A 315 4.14 3.45 28.62
N GLY A 316 2.84 3.17 28.74
CA GLY A 316 1.80 3.98 28.10
C GLY A 316 1.85 3.90 26.58
N ARG A 317 2.07 5.06 25.95
CA ARG A 317 2.30 5.24 24.50
C ARG A 317 3.75 5.57 24.17
N TYR A 318 4.60 5.74 25.18
CA TYR A 318 6.03 6.01 25.01
C TYR A 318 6.81 4.75 24.59
N ALA A 319 6.13 3.59 24.52
CA ALA A 319 6.61 2.36 23.90
C ALA A 319 5.84 1.99 22.61
N ASP A 320 5.19 2.98 21.98
CA ASP A 320 4.76 2.85 20.57
C ASP A 320 5.91 3.30 19.67
N ASP A 321 6.28 2.50 18.66
CA ASP A 321 6.97 3.04 17.47
C ASP A 321 5.94 3.19 16.35
N ILE A 322 5.89 4.35 15.70
CA ILE A 322 4.89 4.65 14.67
C ILE A 322 5.45 5.63 13.63
N GLY A 323 5.30 5.32 12.33
CA GLY A 323 5.79 6.22 11.29
C GLY A 323 5.73 5.68 9.87
N VAL A 324 6.29 6.42 8.92
CA VAL A 324 6.29 6.10 7.48
C VAL A 324 7.71 5.82 6.99
N PHE A 325 7.86 4.92 6.01
CA PHE A 325 9.15 4.64 5.39
C PHE A 325 9.02 4.14 3.94
N ARG A 326 10.12 4.20 3.20
CA ARG A 326 10.32 3.45 1.96
C ARG A 326 11.64 2.66 2.01
N ILE A 327 11.73 1.60 1.22
CA ILE A 327 12.94 0.86 0.88
C ILE A 327 12.93 0.78 -0.65
N THR A 328 13.92 1.29 -1.38
CA THR A 328 13.83 1.39 -2.86
C THR A 328 15.22 1.44 -3.51
N ASP A 329 15.36 0.94 -4.74
CA ASP A 329 16.58 1.00 -5.54
C ASP A 329 16.65 2.27 -6.41
N GLY A 330 17.16 3.35 -5.83
CA GLY A 330 17.56 4.60 -6.52
C GLY A 330 16.45 5.42 -7.15
#